data_AF-A0AAD8X5L1-F1
#
_entry.id   AF-A0AAD8X5L1-F1
#
_cell.length_a   1.000
_cell.length_b   1.000
_cell.length_c   1.000
_cell.angle_alpha   90.00
_cell.angle_beta   90.00
_cell.angle_gamma   90.00
#
_symmetry.space_group_name_H-M   'P 1'
#
loop_
_entity.id
_entity.type
_entity.pdbx_description
1 polymer ?
#
loop_
_entity_poly.entity_id
_entity_poly.type
_entity_poly.pdbx_seq_one_letter_code
_entity_poly.pdbx_strand_id
1 'polypeptide(L)'
;MINQYGLDGVDVDYEHFGGPDVDTFVECIGRLLTQLKARFPNIKTSIAPFEDVEVQKHYKALWSKYSGVIDYINFQFYGYGANTNVDYYVKFYDLQARNYPGSGAKLLASLETGNITQQLGLLSPEQGIAGAKELLRQGKLPGFFIWSADSSKASPYRFEFETKAQQIVANH
;
A
#
# COMPACT_ATOMS: atom_id res chain seq x y z
N MET A 1 11.02 -0.94 -20.78
CA MET A 1 10.99 -0.49 -19.38
C MET A 1 11.74 -1.45 -18.45
N ILE A 2 11.19 -2.62 -18.08
CA ILE A 2 11.83 -3.55 -17.12
C ILE A 2 13.31 -3.81 -17.44
N ASN A 3 13.62 -4.39 -18.62
CA ASN A 3 15.01 -4.68 -18.99
C ASN A 3 15.89 -3.44 -19.18
N GLN A 4 15.29 -2.34 -19.64
CA GLN A 4 16.03 -1.12 -19.96
C GLN A 4 16.55 -0.42 -18.69
N TYR A 5 15.77 -0.48 -17.61
CA TYR A 5 16.09 0.17 -16.34
C TYR A 5 16.45 -0.81 -15.22
N GLY A 6 16.51 -2.11 -15.53
CA GLY A 6 16.81 -3.15 -14.53
C GLY A 6 15.79 -3.20 -13.39
N LEU A 7 14.50 -3.04 -13.69
CA LEU A 7 13.46 -2.99 -12.66
C LEU A 7 13.15 -4.39 -12.12
N ASP A 8 13.00 -4.50 -10.81
CA ASP A 8 12.70 -5.76 -10.12
C ASP A 8 11.20 -5.98 -9.87
N GLY A 9 10.35 -5.03 -10.27
CA GLY A 9 8.93 -5.12 -9.96
C GLY A 9 8.02 -4.17 -10.71
N VAL A 10 6.72 -4.38 -10.50
CA VAL A 10 5.63 -3.52 -10.95
C VAL A 10 4.63 -3.35 -9.81
N ASP A 11 4.16 -2.12 -9.61
CA ASP A 11 3.05 -1.80 -8.73
C ASP A 11 1.84 -1.36 -9.57
N VAL A 12 0.63 -1.77 -9.16
CA VAL A 12 -0.60 -1.41 -9.85
C VAL A 12 -1.35 -0.37 -9.01
N ASP A 13 -1.38 0.86 -9.52
CA ASP A 13 -1.86 2.06 -8.79
C ASP A 13 -2.82 2.89 -9.67
N TYR A 14 -3.90 2.28 -10.13
CA TYR A 14 -4.99 2.96 -10.86
C TYR A 14 -6.06 3.40 -9.89
N GLU A 15 -6.46 4.68 -9.94
CA GLU A 15 -7.43 5.25 -9.01
C GLU A 15 -8.75 5.69 -9.69
N HIS A 16 -8.79 5.69 -11.02
CA HIS A 16 -9.94 6.15 -11.80
C HIS A 16 -10.48 5.05 -12.72
N PHE A 17 -11.74 4.67 -12.49
CA PHE A 17 -12.41 3.54 -13.15
C PHE A 17 -13.60 3.96 -14.02
N GLY A 18 -13.64 5.21 -14.48
CA GLY A 18 -14.72 5.72 -15.35
C GLY A 18 -14.77 5.12 -16.76
N GLY A 19 -13.94 4.11 -17.06
CA GLY A 19 -13.82 3.47 -18.38
C GLY A 19 -14.13 1.98 -18.33
N PRO A 20 -13.12 1.11 -18.11
CA PRO A 20 -13.31 -0.34 -18.10
C PRO A 20 -14.16 -0.79 -16.91
N ASP A 21 -15.00 -1.79 -17.13
CA ASP A 21 -15.69 -2.48 -16.02
C ASP A 21 -14.70 -3.28 -15.16
N VAL A 22 -15.20 -3.76 -14.01
CA VAL A 22 -14.41 -4.52 -13.04
C VAL A 22 -13.75 -5.74 -13.69
N ASP A 23 -14.49 -6.50 -14.48
CA ASP A 23 -13.98 -7.75 -15.07
C ASP A 23 -12.86 -7.46 -16.08
N THR A 24 -13.01 -6.41 -16.88
CA THR A 24 -11.99 -5.96 -17.83
C THR A 24 -10.72 -5.55 -17.08
N PHE A 25 -10.82 -4.75 -16.01
CA PHE A 25 -9.67 -4.39 -15.18
C PHE A 25 -8.99 -5.64 -14.58
N VAL A 26 -9.78 -6.52 -13.97
CA VAL A 26 -9.29 -7.73 -13.30
C VAL A 26 -8.56 -8.66 -14.28
N GLU A 27 -9.12 -8.88 -15.47
CA GLU A 27 -8.50 -9.73 -16.49
C GLU A 27 -7.25 -9.08 -17.09
N CYS A 28 -7.30 -7.79 -17.41
CA CYS A 28 -6.15 -7.09 -17.96
C CYS A 28 -4.96 -7.10 -17.00
N ILE A 29 -5.17 -6.69 -15.74
CA ILE A 29 -4.11 -6.63 -14.74
C ILE A 29 -3.67 -8.04 -14.32
N GLY A 30 -4.62 -8.95 -14.04
CA GLY A 30 -4.30 -10.30 -13.59
C GLY A 30 -3.48 -11.10 -14.59
N ARG A 31 -3.85 -11.02 -15.88
CA ARG A 31 -3.09 -11.67 -16.96
C ARG A 31 -1.74 -11.00 -17.20
N LEU A 32 -1.66 -9.67 -17.09
CA LEU A 32 -0.38 -8.95 -17.15
C LEU A 32 0.59 -9.44 -16.06
N LEU A 33 0.18 -9.44 -14.78
CA LEU A 33 1.03 -9.87 -13.67
C LEU A 33 1.44 -11.34 -13.80
N THR A 34 0.52 -12.20 -14.26
CA THR A 34 0.80 -13.62 -14.51
C THR A 34 1.87 -13.79 -15.59
N GLN A 35 1.75 -13.09 -16.73
CA GLN A 35 2.73 -13.16 -17.80
C GLN A 35 4.08 -12.57 -17.39
N LEU A 36 4.08 -11.49 -16.59
CA LEU A 36 5.31 -10.91 -16.06
C LEU A 36 6.06 -11.90 -15.17
N LYS A 37 5.39 -12.56 -14.22
CA LYS A 37 6.03 -13.59 -13.38
C LYS A 37 6.52 -14.79 -14.18
N ALA A 38 5.80 -15.21 -15.23
CA ALA A 38 6.26 -16.28 -16.11
C ALA A 38 7.54 -15.90 -16.88
N ARG A 39 7.65 -14.64 -17.31
CA ARG A 39 8.81 -14.14 -18.07
C ARG A 39 9.99 -13.74 -17.19
N PHE A 40 9.71 -13.26 -15.98
CA PHE A 40 10.68 -12.77 -15.02
C PHE A 40 10.38 -13.42 -13.65
N PRO A 41 10.87 -14.65 -13.40
CA PRO A 41 10.47 -15.43 -12.22
C PRO A 41 10.67 -14.74 -10.87
N ASN A 42 11.62 -13.80 -10.79
CA ASN A 42 11.95 -13.07 -9.56
C ASN A 42 11.24 -11.71 -9.43
N ILE A 43 10.41 -11.32 -10.41
CA ILE A 43 9.74 -10.02 -10.39
C ILE A 43 8.75 -9.92 -9.22
N LYS A 44 8.82 -8.80 -8.51
CA LYS A 44 7.88 -8.43 -7.46
C LYS A 44 6.69 -7.67 -8.03
N THR A 45 5.53 -7.91 -7.45
CA THR A 45 4.26 -7.39 -7.92
C THR A 45 3.45 -6.92 -6.73
N SER A 46 2.89 -5.72 -6.84
CA SER A 46 2.05 -5.17 -5.78
C SER A 46 0.83 -4.45 -6.35
N ILE A 47 -0.12 -4.18 -5.46
CA ILE A 47 -1.31 -3.36 -5.72
C ILE A 47 -1.37 -2.27 -4.67
N ALA A 48 -1.85 -1.07 -5.03
CA ALA A 48 -1.93 0.09 -4.13
C ALA A 48 -3.37 0.63 -3.94
N PRO A 49 -4.31 -0.16 -3.40
CA PRO A 49 -5.68 0.30 -3.18
C PRO A 49 -5.80 1.29 -2.01
N PHE A 50 -6.89 2.05 -1.97
CA PHE A 50 -7.26 2.91 -0.83
C PHE A 50 -8.75 2.78 -0.50
N GLU A 51 -9.21 3.48 0.54
CA GLU A 51 -10.62 3.47 0.95
C GLU A 51 -11.46 4.36 0.04
N ASP A 52 -11.82 3.80 -1.11
CA ASP A 52 -12.84 4.34 -2.00
C ASP A 52 -13.68 3.18 -2.53
N VAL A 53 -14.98 3.42 -2.73
CA VAL A 53 -15.93 2.35 -3.09
C VAL A 53 -15.59 1.71 -4.43
N GLU A 54 -15.25 2.51 -5.45
CA GLU A 54 -14.93 1.99 -6.77
C GLU A 54 -13.53 1.37 -6.78
N VAL A 55 -12.53 2.00 -6.16
CA VAL A 55 -11.18 1.42 -6.03
C VAL A 55 -11.25 0.07 -5.32
N GLN A 56 -11.93 0.00 -4.17
CA GLN A 56 -12.10 -1.25 -3.42
C GLN A 56 -12.79 -2.33 -4.25
N LYS A 57 -13.83 -1.98 -4.99
CA LYS A 57 -14.56 -2.93 -5.85
C LYS A 57 -13.62 -3.60 -6.86
N HIS A 58 -12.75 -2.83 -7.52
CA HIS A 58 -11.82 -3.33 -8.52
C HIS A 58 -10.68 -4.15 -7.91
N TYR A 59 -10.01 -3.62 -6.89
CA TYR A 59 -8.85 -4.28 -6.31
C TYR A 59 -9.19 -5.52 -5.47
N LYS A 60 -10.35 -5.55 -4.79
CA LYS A 60 -10.79 -6.77 -4.10
C LYS A 60 -11.13 -7.89 -5.08
N ALA A 61 -11.76 -7.55 -6.22
CA ALA A 61 -12.02 -8.52 -7.28
C ALA A 61 -10.73 -9.06 -7.89
N LEU A 62 -9.74 -8.17 -8.14
CA LEU A 62 -8.42 -8.56 -8.62
C LEU A 62 -7.72 -9.49 -7.62
N TRP A 63 -7.69 -9.14 -6.34
CA TRP A 63 -7.11 -9.97 -5.28
C TRP A 63 -7.79 -11.33 -5.20
N SER A 64 -9.12 -11.37 -5.20
CA SER A 64 -9.88 -12.62 -5.10
C SER A 64 -9.53 -13.61 -6.22
N LYS A 65 -9.19 -13.13 -7.41
CA LYS A 65 -8.89 -13.98 -8.57
C LYS A 65 -7.39 -14.23 -8.80
N TYR A 66 -6.54 -13.26 -8.44
CA TYR A 66 -5.11 -13.25 -8.81
C TYR A 66 -4.15 -13.05 -7.63
N SER A 67 -4.57 -13.21 -6.37
CA SER A 67 -3.69 -13.08 -5.19
C SER A 67 -2.44 -13.98 -5.21
N GLY A 68 -2.46 -15.09 -5.96
CA GLY A 68 -1.31 -15.97 -6.15
C GLY A 68 -0.14 -15.33 -6.93
N VAL A 69 -0.41 -14.29 -7.71
CA VAL A 69 0.60 -13.53 -8.48
C VAL A 69 0.81 -12.11 -7.96
N ILE A 70 0.34 -11.80 -6.75
CA ILE A 70 0.52 -10.50 -6.08
C ILE A 70 1.33 -10.73 -4.80
N ASP A 71 2.48 -10.08 -4.67
CA ASP A 71 3.40 -10.25 -3.55
C ASP A 71 3.05 -9.33 -2.38
N TYR A 72 2.62 -8.09 -2.65
CA TYR A 72 2.30 -7.10 -1.61
C TYR A 72 1.03 -6.30 -1.92
N ILE A 73 0.39 -5.81 -0.86
CA ILE A 73 -0.71 -4.85 -0.88
C ILE A 73 -0.21 -3.59 -0.18
N ASN A 74 0.08 -2.57 -0.98
CA ASN A 74 0.49 -1.25 -0.55
C ASN A 74 -0.76 -0.41 -0.27
N PHE A 75 -1.58 -0.84 0.69
CA PHE A 75 -2.83 -0.13 1.00
C PHE A 75 -2.52 1.30 1.48
N GLN A 76 -3.13 2.30 0.87
CA GLN A 76 -2.89 3.71 1.16
C GLN A 76 -3.64 4.17 2.42
N PHE A 77 -3.17 3.79 3.61
CA PHE A 77 -3.79 4.12 4.90
C PHE A 77 -3.81 5.63 5.20
N TYR A 78 -2.98 6.41 4.52
CA TYR A 78 -2.97 7.86 4.67
C TYR A 78 -4.27 8.52 4.17
N GLY A 79 -5.03 7.83 3.29
CA GLY A 79 -6.33 8.28 2.78
C GLY A 79 -7.50 8.28 3.78
N TYR A 80 -7.39 7.60 4.94
CA TYR A 80 -8.49 7.57 5.94
C TYR A 80 -8.75 8.91 6.64
N GLY A 81 -7.81 9.85 6.53
CA GLY A 81 -7.99 11.22 6.97
C GLY A 81 -7.43 11.59 8.34
N ALA A 82 -7.41 12.89 8.63
CA ALA A 82 -6.69 13.52 9.73
C ALA A 82 -7.20 13.15 11.14
N ASN A 83 -8.44 12.69 11.25
CA ASN A 83 -9.02 12.24 12.53
C ASN A 83 -8.63 10.80 12.90
N THR A 84 -7.81 10.15 12.08
CA THR A 84 -7.32 8.79 12.35
C THR A 84 -6.27 8.82 13.46
N ASN A 85 -6.65 8.31 14.63
CA ASN A 85 -5.73 8.03 15.73
C ASN A 85 -5.17 6.59 15.64
N VAL A 86 -4.31 6.19 16.58
CA VAL A 86 -3.70 4.85 16.62
C VAL A 86 -4.75 3.73 16.62
N ASP A 87 -5.79 3.84 17.45
CA ASP A 87 -6.84 2.81 17.55
C ASP A 87 -7.61 2.66 16.23
N TYR A 88 -7.93 3.78 15.57
CA TYR A 88 -8.56 3.77 14.26
C TYR A 88 -7.64 3.23 13.19
N TYR A 89 -6.35 3.57 13.20
CA TYR A 89 -5.37 3.02 12.27
C TYR A 89 -5.33 1.49 12.35
N VAL A 90 -5.25 0.92 13.56
CA VAL A 90 -5.28 -0.54 13.77
C VAL A 90 -6.60 -1.13 13.31
N LYS A 91 -7.74 -0.50 13.64
CA LYS A 91 -9.07 -0.95 13.20
C LYS A 91 -9.20 -0.95 11.68
N PHE A 92 -8.67 0.05 11.01
CA PHE A 92 -8.65 0.13 9.55
C PHE A 92 -7.72 -0.92 8.95
N TYR A 93 -6.56 -1.16 9.55
CA TYR A 93 -5.68 -2.26 9.12
C TYR A 93 -6.40 -3.61 9.22
N ASP A 94 -7.05 -3.90 10.35
CA ASP A 94 -7.83 -5.13 10.54
C ASP A 94 -9.06 -5.22 9.60
N LEU A 95 -9.65 -4.09 9.22
CA LEU A 95 -10.67 -4.03 8.17
C LEU A 95 -10.09 -4.44 6.82
N GLN A 96 -8.92 -3.92 6.45
CA GLN A 96 -8.32 -4.22 5.15
C GLN A 96 -7.75 -5.64 5.08
N ALA A 97 -7.22 -6.18 6.17
CA ALA A 97 -6.88 -7.59 6.26
C ALA A 97 -8.08 -8.52 5.98
N ARG A 98 -9.30 -8.09 6.36
CA ARG A 98 -10.55 -8.81 6.05
C ARG A 98 -11.02 -8.61 4.60
N ASN A 99 -10.83 -7.42 4.04
CA ASN A 99 -11.16 -7.13 2.63
C ASN A 99 -10.24 -7.87 1.66
N TYR A 100 -9.01 -8.18 2.07
CA TYR A 100 -8.03 -8.95 1.32
C TYR A 100 -7.70 -10.26 2.06
N PRO A 101 -8.62 -11.24 2.06
CA PRO A 101 -8.45 -12.47 2.82
C PRO A 101 -7.19 -13.23 2.37
N GLY A 102 -6.47 -13.81 3.33
CA GLY A 102 -5.20 -14.49 3.09
C GLY A 102 -4.02 -13.56 2.80
N SER A 103 -4.20 -12.24 2.90
CA SER A 103 -3.10 -11.27 2.74
C SER A 103 -1.98 -11.51 3.74
N GLY A 104 -2.29 -11.66 5.04
CA GLY A 104 -1.29 -11.99 6.06
C GLY A 104 -0.05 -11.11 5.96
N ALA A 105 1.10 -11.72 5.66
CA ALA A 105 2.38 -11.04 5.48
C ALA A 105 2.50 -10.15 4.23
N LYS A 106 1.45 -10.04 3.41
CA LYS A 106 1.43 -9.26 2.17
C LYS A 106 0.84 -7.86 2.35
N LEU A 107 0.04 -7.60 3.38
CA LEU A 107 -0.55 -6.27 3.63
C LEU A 107 0.43 -5.38 4.38
N LEU A 108 0.87 -4.27 3.78
CA LEU A 108 1.83 -3.37 4.41
C LEU A 108 1.13 -2.21 5.11
N ALA A 109 1.71 -1.73 6.22
CA ALA A 109 1.32 -0.44 6.78
C ALA A 109 1.85 0.71 5.90
N SER A 110 1.28 1.91 6.06
CA SER A 110 1.70 3.07 5.28
C SER A 110 1.39 4.43 5.90
N LEU A 111 2.12 5.43 5.43
CA LEU A 111 1.84 6.84 5.68
C LEU A 111 2.20 7.67 4.44
N GLU A 112 1.76 8.92 4.44
CA GLU A 112 2.21 9.93 3.51
C GLU A 112 3.07 10.99 4.22
N THR A 113 4.08 11.51 3.54
CA THR A 113 4.91 12.65 3.95
C THR A 113 4.64 13.87 3.05
N GLY A 114 5.17 15.03 3.43
CA GLY A 114 4.92 16.33 2.80
C GLY A 114 4.14 17.31 3.68
N ASN A 115 4.07 18.56 3.23
CA ASN A 115 3.37 19.64 3.95
C ASN A 115 1.85 19.67 3.70
N ILE A 116 1.36 18.81 2.80
CA ILE A 116 -0.04 18.79 2.38
C ILE A 116 -0.90 17.87 3.24
N THR A 117 -0.32 17.03 4.11
CA THR A 117 -1.07 16.01 4.86
C THR A 117 -2.16 16.63 5.75
N GLN A 118 -1.86 17.71 6.49
CA GLN A 118 -2.89 18.40 7.27
C GLN A 118 -3.83 19.26 6.42
N GLN A 119 -3.32 19.88 5.34
CA GLN A 119 -4.12 20.76 4.48
C GLN A 119 -5.16 19.99 3.66
N LEU A 120 -4.83 18.75 3.29
CA LEU A 120 -5.70 17.82 2.56
C LEU A 120 -6.54 16.95 3.50
N GLY A 121 -6.42 17.14 4.83
CA GLY A 121 -7.17 16.39 5.82
C GLY A 121 -6.82 14.90 5.85
N LEU A 122 -5.56 14.54 5.54
CA LEU A 122 -5.01 13.19 5.54
C LEU A 122 -4.40 12.81 6.90
N LEU A 123 -4.15 11.52 7.12
CA LEU A 123 -3.46 11.00 8.30
C LEU A 123 -2.09 11.66 8.48
N SER A 124 -1.76 12.13 9.69
CA SER A 124 -0.43 12.69 9.94
C SER A 124 0.66 11.60 9.89
N PRO A 125 1.88 11.91 9.41
CA PRO A 125 3.00 10.96 9.43
C PRO A 125 3.29 10.39 10.83
N GLU A 126 3.16 11.21 11.88
CA GLU A 126 3.33 10.79 13.27
C GLU A 126 2.31 9.73 13.69
N GLN A 127 1.04 9.92 13.32
CA GLN A 127 0.00 8.93 13.59
C GLN A 127 0.23 7.65 12.79
N GLY A 128 0.70 7.74 11.54
CA GLY A 128 1.11 6.56 10.77
C GLY A 128 2.24 5.76 11.42
N ILE A 129 3.27 6.43 11.93
CA ILE A 129 4.35 5.79 12.71
C ILE A 129 3.82 5.17 14.00
N ALA A 130 2.97 5.88 14.74
CA ALA A 130 2.40 5.37 15.98
C ALA A 130 1.50 4.14 15.73
N GLY A 131 0.68 4.18 14.68
CA GLY A 131 -0.12 3.05 14.20
C GLY A 131 0.73 1.83 13.85
N ALA A 132 1.81 2.00 13.09
CA ALA A 132 2.70 0.88 12.78
C ALA A 132 3.45 0.32 13.99
N LYS A 133 3.86 1.16 14.95
CA LYS A 133 4.42 0.66 16.23
C LYS A 133 3.43 -0.22 16.97
N GLU A 134 2.16 0.17 16.99
CA GLU A 134 1.11 -0.62 17.62
C GLU A 134 0.84 -1.94 16.86
N LEU A 135 0.84 -1.90 15.51
CA LEU A 135 0.75 -3.12 14.70
C LEU A 135 1.94 -4.07 14.94
N LEU A 136 3.16 -3.53 15.06
CA LEU A 136 4.35 -4.31 15.43
C LEU A 136 4.17 -4.96 16.81
N ARG A 137 3.73 -4.19 17.81
CA ARG A 137 3.47 -4.68 19.17
C ARG A 137 2.44 -5.83 19.19
N GLN A 138 1.47 -5.79 18.28
CA GLN A 138 0.46 -6.84 18.11
C GLN A 138 0.91 -8.02 17.22
N GLY A 139 2.14 -7.99 16.68
CA GLY A 139 2.65 -9.03 15.76
C GLY A 139 1.97 -9.05 14.39
N LYS A 140 1.40 -7.91 13.97
CA LYS A 140 0.58 -7.78 12.75
C LYS A 140 1.29 -7.08 11.58
N LEU A 141 2.46 -6.50 11.82
CA LEU A 141 3.18 -5.67 10.85
C LEU A 141 4.17 -6.52 10.05
N PRO A 142 3.97 -6.76 8.74
CA PRO A 142 4.97 -7.45 7.91
C PRO A 142 5.91 -6.50 7.16
N GLY A 143 5.59 -5.21 7.12
CA GLY A 143 6.38 -4.20 6.44
C GLY A 143 5.65 -2.87 6.34
N PHE A 144 6.28 -1.91 5.66
CA PHE A 144 5.84 -0.51 5.63
C PHE A 144 6.22 0.15 4.30
N PHE A 145 5.35 0.98 3.71
CA PHE A 145 5.71 1.87 2.60
C PHE A 145 5.33 3.34 2.88
N ILE A 146 6.04 4.27 2.24
CA ILE A 146 5.85 5.72 2.43
C ILE A 146 5.61 6.37 1.07
N TRP A 147 4.57 7.20 1.00
CA TRP A 147 4.35 8.13 -0.11
C TRP A 147 4.76 9.55 0.32
N SER A 148 5.81 10.18 -0.14
CA SER A 148 6.84 9.70 -1.07
C SER A 148 8.17 10.38 -0.76
N ALA A 149 9.26 9.87 -1.33
CA ALA A 149 10.59 10.43 -1.14
C ALA A 149 10.69 11.91 -1.60
N ASP A 150 9.97 12.29 -2.65
CA ASP A 150 9.91 13.67 -3.14
C ASP A 150 9.26 14.60 -2.11
N SER A 151 8.12 14.20 -1.56
CA SER A 151 7.43 14.94 -0.50
C SER A 151 8.28 15.05 0.77
N SER A 152 8.92 13.96 1.16
CA SER A 152 9.90 13.94 2.26
C SER A 152 11.03 14.92 2.01
N LYS A 153 11.65 14.88 0.83
CA LYS A 153 12.72 15.80 0.44
C LYS A 153 12.28 17.26 0.50
N ALA A 154 11.05 17.59 0.11
CA ALA A 154 10.52 18.95 0.12
C ALA A 154 10.09 19.44 1.52
N SER A 155 9.80 18.51 2.45
CA SER A 155 9.39 18.81 3.82
C SER A 155 10.55 19.33 4.70
N PRO A 156 10.26 20.02 5.82
CA PRO A 156 11.28 20.44 6.78
C PRO A 156 11.94 19.27 7.52
N TYR A 157 11.24 18.15 7.69
CA TYR A 157 11.73 16.96 8.41
C TYR A 157 12.53 15.98 7.53
N ARG A 158 12.64 16.24 6.21
CA ARG A 158 13.40 15.40 5.27
C ARG A 158 12.98 13.92 5.39
N PHE A 159 13.93 13.02 5.62
CA PHE A 159 13.72 11.55 5.65
C PHE A 159 13.57 10.98 7.07
N GLU A 160 13.08 11.80 8.02
CA GLU A 160 12.91 11.38 9.40
C GLU A 160 11.93 10.20 9.54
N PHE A 161 10.82 10.23 8.79
CA PHE A 161 9.79 9.19 8.87
C PHE A 161 10.23 7.87 8.22
N GLU A 162 11.01 7.92 7.15
CA GLU A 162 11.66 6.77 6.55
C GLU A 162 12.62 6.10 7.53
N THR A 163 13.44 6.91 8.22
CA THR A 163 14.36 6.40 9.25
C THR A 163 13.59 5.70 10.38
N LYS A 164 12.51 6.32 10.87
CA LYS A 164 11.65 5.73 11.90
C LYS A 164 10.97 4.44 11.43
N ALA A 165 10.43 4.42 10.20
CA ALA A 165 9.80 3.24 9.63
C ALA A 165 10.79 2.08 9.47
N GLN A 166 12.01 2.35 8.99
CA GLN A 166 13.08 1.35 8.90
C GLN A 166 13.45 0.79 10.26
N GLN A 167 13.56 1.62 11.30
CA GLN A 167 13.82 1.16 12.67
C GLN A 167 12.70 0.26 13.21
N ILE A 168 11.44 0.56 12.89
CA ILE A 168 10.30 -0.29 13.30
C ILE A 168 10.39 -1.66 12.63
N VAL A 169 10.57 -1.70 11.31
CA VAL A 169 10.60 -2.96 10.54
C VAL A 169 11.90 -3.74 10.78
N ALA A 170 13.01 -3.09 11.11
CA ALA A 170 14.25 -3.78 11.44
C ALA A 170 14.24 -4.45 12.83
N ASN A 171 13.35 -4.03 13.73
CA ASN A 171 13.22 -4.56 15.09
C ASN A 171 12.21 -5.72 15.18
N HIS A 172 12.00 -6.46 14.10
CA HIS A 172 11.27 -7.72 14.09
C HIS A 172 12.03 -8.85 14.79
#